data_AF-A0A842W6Y6-F1
#
_entry.id   AF-A0A842W6Y6-F1
#
_cell.length_a   1.000
_cell.length_b   1.000
_cell.length_c   1.000
_cell.angle_alpha   90.00
_cell.angle_beta   90.00
_cell.angle_gamma   90.00
#
_symmetry.space_group_name_H-M   'P 1'
#
loop_
_entity.id
_entity.type
_entity.pdbx_description
1 polymer ?
#
loop_
_entity_poly.entity_id
_entity_poly.type
_entity_poly.pdbx_seq_one_letter_code
_entity_poly.pdbx_strand_id
1 'polypeptide(L)'
;MEKEKQGQKTADKKTAEKKKEYKKIAVVRIRGSVKVKKETKDTLHMMNLYKQNNCVVLYASPSNIGMLKKVQGFVTWGEIDEQTLKLLKEKREKKDSKIFRLHPPRKGFERKGIKLPFKVGGALGYRGEKINELIKKMI
;
A
#
# COMPACT_ATOMS: atom_id res chain seq x y z
N MET A 1 -27.34 -27.04 15.10
CA MET A 1 -26.78 -25.67 15.20
C MET A 1 -25.25 -25.60 15.36
N GLU A 2 -24.50 -26.72 15.36
CA GLU A 2 -23.04 -26.68 15.60
C GLU A 2 -22.13 -26.84 14.37
N LYS A 3 -22.69 -27.16 13.18
CA LYS A 3 -21.89 -27.42 11.97
C LYS A 3 -21.40 -26.17 11.22
N GLU A 4 -21.92 -24.97 11.52
CA GLU A 4 -21.53 -23.73 10.81
C GLU A 4 -20.26 -23.06 11.37
N LYS A 5 -19.87 -23.34 12.61
CA LYS A 5 -18.66 -22.75 13.23
C LYS A 5 -17.34 -23.43 12.83
N GLN A 6 -17.39 -24.58 12.15
CA GLN A 6 -16.20 -25.33 11.71
C GLN A 6 -15.68 -24.92 10.32
N GLY A 7 -16.55 -24.37 9.45
CA GLY A 7 -16.18 -23.91 8.11
C GLY A 7 -15.43 -22.57 8.07
N GLN A 8 -15.68 -21.66 9.02
CA GLN A 8 -14.99 -20.38 9.10
C GLN A 8 -13.59 -20.49 9.75
N LYS A 9 -13.43 -21.32 10.79
CA LYS A 9 -12.14 -21.51 11.48
C LYS A 9 -11.02 -22.14 10.62
N THR A 10 -11.39 -22.91 9.59
CA THR A 10 -10.45 -23.58 8.68
C THR A 10 -9.97 -22.67 7.54
N ALA A 11 -10.80 -21.73 7.07
CA ALA A 11 -10.43 -20.73 6.05
C ALA A 11 -9.49 -19.64 6.59
N ASP A 12 -9.72 -19.18 7.84
CA ASP A 12 -8.85 -18.20 8.49
C ASP A 12 -7.45 -18.76 8.79
N LYS A 13 -7.34 -20.03 9.19
CA LYS A 13 -6.05 -20.71 9.43
C LYS A 13 -5.23 -20.92 8.15
N LYS A 14 -5.84 -21.39 7.05
CA LYS A 14 -5.16 -21.51 5.74
C LYS A 14 -4.66 -20.17 5.20
N THR A 15 -5.39 -19.09 5.47
CA THR A 15 -5.03 -17.73 5.05
C THR A 15 -3.87 -17.17 5.90
N ALA A 16 -3.80 -17.52 7.19
CA ALA A 16 -2.71 -17.13 8.08
C ALA A 16 -1.40 -17.85 7.76
N GLU A 17 -1.43 -19.12 7.37
CA GLU A 17 -0.23 -19.87 6.95
C GLU A 17 0.35 -19.33 5.64
N LYS A 18 -0.49 -19.06 4.63
CA LYS A 18 -0.03 -18.44 3.37
C LYS A 18 0.54 -17.03 3.56
N LYS A 19 0.11 -16.27 4.58
CA LYS A 19 0.68 -14.93 4.88
C LYS A 19 2.17 -14.96 5.23
N LYS A 20 2.72 -16.08 5.73
CA LYS A 20 4.14 -16.20 6.08
C LYS A 20 5.06 -16.28 4.85
N GLU A 21 4.55 -16.70 3.70
CA GLU A 21 5.35 -16.87 2.47
C GLU A 21 5.41 -15.58 1.63
N TYR A 22 4.39 -14.73 1.70
CA TYR A 22 4.34 -13.54 0.87
C TYR A 22 5.23 -12.41 1.38
N LYS A 23 6.02 -11.83 0.48
CA LYS A 23 6.79 -10.60 0.72
C LYS A 23 5.87 -9.46 1.18
N LYS A 24 6.38 -8.60 2.06
CA LYS A 24 5.69 -7.37 2.46
C LYS A 24 5.90 -6.30 1.40
N ILE A 25 4.84 -5.59 1.06
CA ILE A 25 4.84 -4.47 0.13
C ILE A 25 4.28 -3.23 0.82
N ALA A 26 4.90 -2.09 0.57
CA ALA A 26 4.37 -0.81 0.99
C ALA A 26 3.61 -0.17 -0.17
N VAL A 27 2.45 0.41 0.14
CA VAL A 27 1.57 1.08 -0.81
C VAL A 27 1.34 2.50 -0.34
N VAL A 28 1.70 3.49 -1.14
CA VAL A 28 1.52 4.91 -0.85
C VAL A 28 0.53 5.52 -1.84
N ARG A 29 -0.46 6.25 -1.33
CA ARG A 29 -1.41 6.99 -2.17
C ARG A 29 -0.79 8.33 -2.61
N ILE A 30 -0.63 8.50 -3.92
CA ILE A 30 0.05 9.68 -4.50
C ILE A 30 -0.95 10.74 -4.94
N ARG A 31 -2.13 10.33 -5.44
CA ARG A 31 -3.14 11.27 -5.98
C ARG A 31 -4.38 11.37 -5.10
N GLY A 32 -5.00 12.56 -5.11
CA GLY A 32 -6.25 12.86 -4.40
C GLY A 32 -7.49 12.15 -4.96
N SER A 33 -8.68 12.48 -4.45
CA SER A 33 -9.96 11.83 -4.81
C SER A 33 -10.81 12.61 -5.81
N VAL A 34 -10.33 13.77 -6.28
CA VAL A 34 -11.08 14.62 -7.22
C VAL A 34 -11.22 13.89 -8.58
N LYS A 35 -12.44 13.82 -9.10
CA LYS A 35 -12.80 13.17 -10.38
C LYS A 35 -12.39 11.69 -10.48
N VAL A 36 -12.30 10.97 -9.35
CA VAL A 36 -11.99 9.54 -9.33
C VAL A 36 -13.27 8.73 -9.53
N LYS A 37 -13.22 7.74 -10.44
CA LYS A 37 -14.32 6.79 -10.67
C LYS A 37 -14.68 6.08 -9.37
N LYS A 38 -15.98 5.85 -9.14
CA LYS A 38 -16.49 5.21 -7.91
C LYS A 38 -15.77 3.90 -7.60
N GLU A 39 -15.64 3.00 -8.58
CA GLU A 39 -14.94 1.73 -8.39
C GLU A 39 -13.49 1.86 -7.92
N THR A 40 -12.75 2.83 -8.48
CA THR A 40 -11.36 3.08 -8.08
C THR A 40 -11.31 3.64 -6.66
N LYS A 41 -12.22 4.55 -6.33
CA LYS A 41 -12.35 5.11 -4.97
C LYS A 41 -12.68 4.03 -3.95
N ASP A 42 -13.62 3.15 -4.27
CA ASP A 42 -14.01 2.03 -3.41
C ASP A 42 -12.85 1.06 -3.19
N THR A 43 -12.09 0.75 -4.24
CA THR A 43 -10.87 -0.08 -4.12
C THR A 43 -9.83 0.56 -3.21
N LEU A 44 -9.60 1.87 -3.35
CA LEU A 44 -8.68 2.60 -2.45
C LEU A 44 -9.17 2.60 -1.01
N HIS A 45 -10.48 2.73 -0.78
CA HIS A 45 -11.08 2.70 0.56
C HIS A 45 -10.97 1.31 1.19
N MET A 46 -11.22 0.23 0.44
CA MET A 46 -11.03 -1.16 0.91
C MET A 46 -9.59 -1.42 1.36
N MET A 47 -8.61 -0.79 0.71
CA MET A 47 -7.19 -0.87 1.07
C MET A 47 -6.78 0.13 2.16
N ASN A 48 -7.72 0.85 2.78
CA ASN A 48 -7.51 1.90 3.79
C ASN A 48 -6.72 3.13 3.31
N LEU A 49 -6.65 3.36 1.99
CA LEU A 49 -5.97 4.50 1.37
C LEU A 49 -6.93 5.68 1.17
N TYR A 50 -7.44 6.26 2.26
CA TYR A 50 -8.48 7.31 2.21
C TYR A 50 -7.99 8.70 1.72
N LYS A 51 -6.76 9.09 2.06
CA LYS A 51 -6.19 10.42 1.77
C LYS A 51 -4.84 10.31 1.06
N GLN A 52 -4.43 11.38 0.40
CA GLN A 52 -3.08 11.48 -0.20
C GLN A 52 -2.00 11.33 0.89
N ASN A 53 -0.87 10.71 0.52
CA ASN A 53 0.26 10.39 1.37
C ASN A 53 -0.05 9.39 2.50
N ASN A 54 -1.23 8.76 2.49
CA ASN A 54 -1.45 7.58 3.31
C ASN A 54 -0.61 6.42 2.77
N CYS A 55 0.02 5.70 3.67
CA CYS A 55 0.78 4.49 3.41
C CYS A 55 0.18 3.31 4.18
N VAL A 56 0.08 2.16 3.51
CA VAL A 56 -0.38 0.90 4.10
C VAL A 56 0.59 -0.20 3.69
N VAL A 57 0.96 -1.06 4.65
CA VAL A 57 1.82 -2.22 4.40
C VAL A 57 0.92 -3.45 4.26
N LEU A 58 1.07 -4.17 3.15
CA LEU A 58 0.29 -5.34 2.78
C LEU A 58 1.22 -6.51 2.46
N TYR A 59 0.66 -7.71 2.35
CA TYR A 59 1.36 -8.88 1.81
C TYR A 59 1.14 -8.97 0.30
N ALA A 60 2.14 -9.41 -0.45
CA ALA A 60 2.11 -9.58 -1.90
C ALA A 60 1.30 -10.82 -2.34
N SER A 61 0.03 -10.93 -1.90
CA SER A 61 -0.88 -11.96 -2.39
C SER A 61 -1.38 -11.63 -3.80
N PRO A 62 -1.76 -12.64 -4.62
CA PRO A 62 -2.32 -12.40 -5.96
C PRO A 62 -3.52 -11.44 -5.95
N SER A 63 -4.39 -11.52 -4.94
CA SER A 63 -5.53 -10.62 -4.76
C SER A 63 -5.10 -9.16 -4.52
N ASN A 64 -4.12 -8.95 -3.62
CA ASN A 64 -3.60 -7.60 -3.35
C ASN A 64 -2.89 -7.02 -4.58
N ILE A 65 -2.13 -7.83 -5.31
CA ILE A 65 -1.48 -7.44 -6.55
C ILE A 65 -2.53 -7.06 -7.62
N GLY A 66 -3.60 -7.84 -7.74
CA GLY A 66 -4.71 -7.53 -8.65
C GLY A 66 -5.37 -6.19 -8.32
N MET A 67 -5.65 -5.92 -7.05
CA MET A 67 -6.18 -4.64 -6.60
C MET A 67 -5.22 -3.48 -6.93
N LEU A 68 -3.92 -3.65 -6.67
CA LEU A 68 -2.89 -2.64 -6.98
C LEU A 68 -2.81 -2.31 -8.46
N LYS A 69 -2.89 -3.32 -9.34
CA LYS A 69 -2.94 -3.11 -10.79
C LYS A 69 -4.17 -2.28 -11.19
N LYS A 70 -5.33 -2.51 -10.58
CA LYS A 70 -6.57 -1.72 -10.82
C LYS A 70 -6.41 -0.25 -10.42
N VAL A 71 -5.76 0.02 -9.28
CA VAL A 71 -5.61 1.40 -8.75
C VAL A 71 -4.28 2.08 -9.13
N GLN A 72 -3.49 1.50 -10.04
CA GLN A 72 -2.12 1.93 -10.29
C GLN A 72 -1.95 3.39 -10.70
N GLY A 73 -2.98 3.98 -11.30
CA GLY A 73 -3.01 5.39 -11.68
C GLY A 73 -3.06 6.36 -10.50
N PHE A 74 -3.17 5.87 -9.26
CA PHE A 74 -3.34 6.69 -8.04
C PHE A 74 -2.32 6.41 -6.95
N VAL A 75 -1.70 5.23 -7.00
CA VAL A 75 -0.82 4.73 -5.94
C VAL A 75 0.53 4.38 -6.51
N THR A 76 1.50 4.28 -5.62
CA THR A 76 2.78 3.65 -5.90
C THR A 76 3.06 2.59 -4.87
N TRP A 77 3.71 1.50 -5.28
CA TRP A 77 4.01 0.39 -4.38
C TRP A 77 5.32 -0.30 -4.72
N GLY A 78 5.87 -1.01 -3.75
CA GLY A 78 7.12 -1.73 -3.89
C GLY A 78 7.41 -2.62 -2.69
N GLU A 79 8.51 -3.37 -2.78
CA GLU A 79 8.99 -4.26 -1.72
C GLU A 79 9.62 -3.42 -0.60
N ILE A 80 9.11 -3.57 0.62
CA ILE A 80 9.60 -2.83 1.78
C ILE A 80 10.66 -3.66 2.51
N ASP A 81 11.80 -3.03 2.81
CA ASP A 81 12.85 -3.62 3.63
C ASP A 81 12.47 -3.59 5.12
N GLU A 82 13.09 -4.45 5.92
CA GLU A 82 12.79 -4.50 7.37
C GLU A 82 13.23 -3.22 8.08
N GLN A 83 14.30 -2.58 7.60
CA GLN A 83 14.84 -1.34 8.15
C GLN A 83 13.86 -0.17 7.99
N THR A 84 13.32 0.04 6.79
CA THR A 84 12.33 1.10 6.51
C THR A 84 11.02 0.76 7.18
N LEU A 85 10.63 -0.52 7.28
CA LEU A 85 9.45 -0.92 8.04
C LEU A 85 9.57 -0.56 9.52
N LYS A 86 10.73 -0.79 10.14
CA LYS A 86 11.01 -0.40 11.53
C LYS A 86 10.95 1.12 11.69
N LEU A 87 11.62 1.87 10.82
CA LEU A 87 11.62 3.34 10.82
C LEU A 87 10.21 3.91 10.64
N LEU A 88 9.43 3.32 9.74
CA LEU A 88 8.05 3.71 9.45
C LEU A 88 7.16 3.54 10.69
N LYS A 89 7.30 2.41 11.39
CA LYS A 89 6.57 2.18 12.62
C LYS A 89 6.97 3.18 13.71
N GLU A 90 8.26 3.29 13.99
CA GLU A 90 8.77 4.17 15.04
C GLU A 90 8.30 5.63 14.88
N LYS A 91 8.34 6.16 13.65
CA LYS A 91 8.06 7.58 13.40
C LYS A 91 6.62 7.92 13.06
N ARG A 92 5.80 6.94 12.67
CA ARG A 92 4.45 7.19 12.09
C ARG A 92 3.36 6.25 12.59
N GLU A 93 3.70 5.19 13.34
CA GLU A 93 2.69 4.33 13.94
C GLU A 93 1.84 5.12 14.93
N LYS A 94 0.53 4.94 14.83
CA LYS A 94 -0.43 5.42 15.82
C LYS A 94 -1.07 4.20 16.44
N LYS A 95 -1.29 4.26 17.76
CA LYS A 95 -1.66 3.13 18.63
C LYS A 95 -2.85 2.29 18.12
N ASP A 96 -3.74 2.88 17.30
CA ASP A 96 -4.96 2.23 16.81
C ASP A 96 -5.17 2.30 15.29
N SER A 97 -4.13 2.62 14.50
CA SER A 97 -4.28 2.78 13.05
C SER A 97 -3.40 1.85 12.23
N LYS A 98 -4.04 1.11 11.31
CA LYS A 98 -3.36 0.35 10.25
C LYS A 98 -2.76 1.24 9.14
N ILE A 99 -2.89 2.57 9.28
CA ILE A 99 -2.53 3.54 8.26
C ILE A 99 -1.38 4.40 8.78
N PHE A 100 -0.30 4.45 8.02
CA PHE A 100 0.79 5.38 8.24
C PHE A 100 0.49 6.68 7.50
N ARG A 101 0.38 7.80 8.22
CA ARG A 101 0.16 9.12 7.61
C ARG A 101 1.52 9.76 7.34
N LEU A 102 1.93 9.79 6.08
CA LEU A 102 3.22 10.34 5.70
C LEU A 102 3.13 11.82 5.36
N HIS A 103 4.24 12.54 5.51
CA HIS A 103 4.38 13.88 4.94
C HIS A 103 4.63 13.77 3.43
N PRO A 104 4.34 14.82 2.64
CA PRO A 104 4.83 14.89 1.27
C PRO A 104 6.34 14.66 1.20
N PRO A 105 6.88 14.10 0.10
CA PRO A 105 8.30 13.80 0.00
C PRO A 105 9.13 15.08 -0.03
N ARG A 106 10.16 15.13 0.81
CA ARG A 106 11.20 16.16 0.73
C ARG A 106 11.86 16.11 -0.64
N LYS A 107 12.03 17.27 -1.29
CA LYS A 107 12.49 17.44 -2.70
C LYS A 107 11.48 17.01 -3.77
N GLY A 108 10.22 16.73 -3.41
CA GLY A 108 9.17 16.38 -4.36
C GLY A 108 9.22 14.93 -4.83
N PHE A 109 8.42 14.63 -5.86
CA PHE A 109 8.34 13.31 -6.49
C PHE A 109 9.36 13.19 -7.63
N GLU A 110 9.16 12.22 -8.52
CA GLU A 110 10.01 12.02 -9.70
C GLU A 110 9.89 13.18 -10.71
N ARG A 111 10.91 13.33 -11.56
CA ARG A 111 11.06 14.45 -12.52
C ARG A 111 9.83 14.65 -13.42
N LYS A 112 9.17 13.57 -13.88
CA LYS A 112 7.98 13.68 -14.74
C LYS A 112 6.66 13.79 -13.95
N GLY A 113 6.74 13.98 -12.64
CA GLY A 113 5.61 14.29 -11.77
C GLY A 113 4.70 13.11 -11.42
N ILE A 114 3.55 13.43 -10.83
CA ILE A 114 2.68 12.46 -10.15
C ILE A 114 1.65 11.76 -11.03
N LYS A 115 1.59 12.11 -12.32
CA LYS A 115 0.57 11.60 -13.24
C LYS A 115 1.07 10.47 -14.15
N LEU A 116 2.38 10.25 -14.17
CA LEU A 116 3.02 9.28 -15.07
C LEU A 116 3.53 8.04 -14.31
N PRO A 117 3.64 6.88 -14.99
CA PRO A 117 4.21 5.67 -14.41
C PRO A 117 5.69 5.81 -14.05
N PHE A 118 6.14 5.03 -13.06
CA PHE A 118 7.52 5.02 -12.58
C PHE A 118 8.54 4.63 -13.65
N LYS A 119 8.19 3.67 -14.52
CA LYS A 119 9.07 3.21 -15.62
C LYS A 119 9.51 4.33 -16.56
N VAL A 120 8.68 5.35 -16.76
CA VAL A 120 9.01 6.49 -17.63
C VAL A 120 9.52 7.70 -16.84
N GLY A 121 9.75 7.57 -15.53
CA GLY A 121 10.23 8.63 -14.64
C GLY A 121 9.13 9.45 -13.95
N GLY A 122 7.91 8.91 -13.82
CA GLY A 122 6.83 9.48 -13.01
C GLY A 122 6.68 8.80 -11.64
N ALA A 123 5.66 9.15 -10.85
CA ALA A 123 5.53 8.64 -9.49
C ALA A 123 4.64 7.40 -9.31
N LEU A 124 3.88 6.99 -10.32
CA LEU A 124 2.80 5.99 -10.18
C LEU A 124 3.24 4.56 -10.48
N GLY A 125 2.52 3.58 -9.92
CA GLY A 125 2.75 2.17 -10.24
C GLY A 125 3.77 1.47 -9.35
N TYR A 126 4.20 0.29 -9.81
CA TYR A 126 5.24 -0.50 -9.15
C TYR A 126 6.63 0.14 -9.35
N ARG A 127 7.37 0.30 -8.24
CA ARG A 127 8.74 0.85 -8.23
C ARG A 127 9.79 -0.08 -7.60
N GLY A 128 9.40 -1.29 -7.19
CA GLY A 128 10.30 -2.25 -6.54
C GLY A 128 10.89 -1.70 -5.24
N GLU A 129 12.16 -1.97 -4.99
CA GLU A 129 12.89 -1.58 -3.77
C GLU A 129 13.05 -0.05 -3.61
N LYS A 130 12.92 0.72 -4.69
CA LYS A 130 12.99 2.20 -4.65
C LYS A 130 11.83 2.84 -3.88
N ILE A 131 10.85 2.05 -3.41
CA ILE A 131 9.84 2.52 -2.45
C ILE A 131 10.46 2.93 -1.11
N ASN A 132 11.54 2.27 -0.69
CA ASN A 132 12.20 2.54 0.57
C ASN A 132 12.80 3.95 0.59
N GLU A 133 13.41 4.37 -0.54
CA GLU A 133 13.91 5.74 -0.72
C GLU A 133 12.79 6.78 -0.66
N LEU A 134 11.63 6.51 -1.28
CA LEU A 134 10.49 7.43 -1.24
C LEU A 134 9.98 7.58 0.20
N ILE A 135 9.78 6.46 0.91
CA ILE A 135 9.28 6.48 2.29
C ILE A 135 10.26 7.25 3.18
N LYS A 136 11.58 7.06 3.03
CA LYS A 136 12.60 7.81 3.76
C LYS A 136 12.51 9.33 3.50
N LYS A 137 12.13 9.77 2.29
CA LYS A 137 11.90 11.20 1.98
C LYS A 137 10.61 11.75 2.60
N MET A 138 9.64 10.90 2.91
CA MET A 138 8.30 11.27 3.39
C MET A 138 8.14 11.18 4.93
N ILE A 139 9.14 10.64 5.62
CA ILE A 139 9.23 10.58 7.09
C ILE A 139 10.10 11.72 7.60
#